data_AF-D2B200-F1
#
_entry.id   AF-D2B200-F1
#
_cell.length_a   1.000
_cell.length_b   1.000
_cell.length_c   1.000
_cell.angle_alpha   90.00
_cell.angle_beta   90.00
_cell.angle_gamma   90.00
#
_symmetry.space_group_name_H-M   'P 1'
#
loop_
_entity.id
_entity.type
_entity.pdbx_description
1 polymer ?
#
loop_
_entity_poly.entity_id
_entity_poly.type
_entity_poly.pdbx_seq_one_letter_code
_entity_poly.pdbx_strand_id
1 'polypeptide(L)'
;MEGVRRTAETGQPIDPAPAGHENCGRRCWRDARALPAPDDPGDGPDGAGAGPDGAGDAPDDPGAGPDGAGAGPGGAGDEPGFRILYVCTGNLCRSPLAERLTRSVLGPCPALQVISAGTQAEPGRQMAERTRRVLVRLGGDPGGFVSRSLTSELLAAADLVLTATTEHRAESVAGHPPAATRAFTIAEFGVLAQAVPAGAVGRHEDPVRRARALVAEVRALRGLVHVDRPDIPDPYGRSRLAHRAAGRRIARSLAVPLRLLTHSPAP
;
A
#
# COMPACT_ATOMS: atom_id res chain seq x y z
N MET A 1 -71.45 19.92 -15.68
CA MET A 1 -70.65 18.78 -16.20
C MET A 1 -69.22 19.00 -15.76
N GLU A 2 -68.90 18.87 -14.48
CA GLU A 2 -68.87 17.64 -13.68
C GLU A 2 -67.75 16.69 -14.15
N GLY A 3 -66.71 16.60 -13.34
CA GLY A 3 -65.50 15.81 -13.56
C GLY A 3 -64.63 15.84 -12.32
N VAL A 4 -65.00 15.02 -11.34
CA VAL A 4 -64.38 14.87 -10.01
C VAL A 4 -63.16 13.93 -10.09
N ARG A 5 -62.23 14.09 -9.12
CA ARG A 5 -61.20 13.17 -8.58
C ARG A 5 -59.78 13.39 -9.18
N ARG A 6 -58.68 13.38 -8.41
CA ARG A 6 -58.39 12.75 -7.11
C ARG A 6 -57.08 13.33 -6.51
N THR A 7 -57.09 13.52 -5.20
CA THR A 7 -56.03 13.40 -4.16
C THR A 7 -54.54 13.60 -4.48
N ALA A 8 -53.91 14.34 -3.56
CA ALA A 8 -52.49 14.56 -3.37
C ALA A 8 -51.67 13.29 -3.13
N GLU A 9 -50.48 13.23 -3.73
CA GLU A 9 -49.35 12.46 -3.24
C GLU A 9 -48.12 13.37 -3.17
N THR A 10 -47.56 13.44 -1.96
CA THR A 10 -46.34 14.11 -1.54
C THR A 10 -45.13 13.56 -2.30
N GLY A 11 -44.60 14.34 -3.25
CA GLY A 11 -43.28 14.10 -3.84
C GLY A 11 -42.19 14.64 -2.92
N GLN A 12 -41.49 13.76 -2.21
CA GLN A 12 -40.21 14.07 -1.57
C GLN A 12 -39.18 14.50 -2.63
N PRO A 13 -38.30 15.47 -2.33
CA PRO A 13 -37.19 15.80 -3.20
C PRO A 13 -36.22 14.61 -3.25
N ILE A 14 -35.85 14.22 -4.46
CA ILE A 14 -34.81 13.23 -4.73
C ILE A 14 -33.48 13.87 -4.31
N ASP A 15 -32.81 13.29 -3.31
CA ASP A 15 -31.48 13.72 -2.88
C ASP A 15 -30.51 13.73 -4.06
N PRO A 16 -29.67 14.77 -4.21
CA PRO A 16 -28.65 14.76 -5.24
C PRO A 16 -27.65 13.61 -5.00
N ALA A 17 -27.34 12.89 -6.07
CA ALA A 17 -26.37 11.79 -6.09
C ALA A 17 -25.05 12.16 -5.39
N PRO A 18 -24.39 11.22 -4.70
CA PRO A 18 -23.16 11.50 -3.97
C PRO A 18 -22.07 11.94 -4.95
N ALA A 19 -21.45 13.08 -4.66
CA ALA A 19 -20.25 13.58 -5.31
C ALA A 19 -19.06 12.63 -5.05
N GLY A 20 -19.00 11.52 -5.77
CA GLY A 20 -17.84 10.64 -5.86
C GLY A 20 -17.02 10.98 -7.10
N HIS A 21 -15.72 10.72 -7.08
CA HIS A 21 -14.77 10.81 -8.19
C HIS A 21 -14.05 12.15 -8.43
N GLU A 22 -14.66 13.32 -8.25
CA GLU A 22 -14.05 14.56 -8.79
C GLU A 22 -12.84 15.13 -8.03
N ASN A 23 -12.51 14.63 -6.84
CA ASN A 23 -11.48 15.23 -5.99
C ASN A 23 -10.31 14.33 -5.60
N CYS A 24 -10.15 13.13 -6.18
CA CYS A 24 -9.09 12.18 -5.77
C CYS A 24 -7.65 12.63 -6.10
N GLY A 25 -7.45 13.72 -6.87
CA GLY A 25 -6.10 14.12 -7.33
C GLY A 25 -5.76 15.61 -7.38
N ARG A 26 -6.74 16.53 -7.43
CA ARG A 26 -6.46 17.95 -7.73
C ARG A 26 -6.01 18.79 -6.53
N ARG A 27 -6.45 18.43 -5.32
CA ARG A 27 -6.20 19.22 -4.10
C ARG A 27 -5.06 18.68 -3.24
N CYS A 28 -4.69 17.42 -3.42
CA CYS A 28 -3.72 16.74 -2.56
C CYS A 28 -2.27 17.20 -2.78
N TRP A 29 -1.90 17.77 -3.94
CA TRP A 29 -0.48 18.01 -4.24
C TRP A 29 0.01 19.46 -4.09
N ARG A 30 -0.87 20.48 -4.12
CA ARG A 30 -0.41 21.86 -3.80
C ARG A 30 0.01 21.99 -2.33
N ASP A 31 -0.55 21.15 -1.45
CA ASP A 31 -0.30 21.17 -0.01
C ASP A 31 0.47 19.93 0.51
N ALA A 32 0.65 18.87 -0.30
CA ALA A 32 1.52 17.75 0.09
C ALA A 32 2.96 18.24 0.11
N ARG A 33 3.44 18.56 1.31
CA ARG A 33 4.87 18.70 1.58
C ARG A 33 5.57 17.50 0.95
N ALA A 34 6.50 17.76 0.03
CA ALA A 34 7.43 16.75 -0.45
C ALA A 34 7.94 15.95 0.76
N LEU A 35 8.06 14.62 0.62
CA LEU A 35 8.70 13.77 1.62
C LEU A 35 9.96 14.50 2.11
N PRO A 36 10.09 14.80 3.42
CA PRO A 36 11.09 15.76 3.89
C PRO A 36 12.49 15.35 3.44
N ALA A 37 13.28 16.33 2.98
CA ALA A 37 14.68 16.13 2.65
C ALA A 37 15.44 15.60 3.89
N PRO A 38 16.42 14.69 3.70
CA PRO A 38 16.93 13.83 4.77
C PRO A 38 17.98 14.45 5.71
N ASP A 39 17.98 15.77 5.94
CA ASP A 39 19.01 16.41 6.76
C ASP A 39 18.39 17.11 7.97
N ASP A 40 18.43 16.42 9.11
CA ASP A 40 18.37 17.05 10.42
C ASP A 40 19.47 16.41 11.29
N PRO A 41 20.52 17.18 11.68
CA PRO A 41 21.64 16.70 12.49
C PRO A 41 21.32 16.72 14.01
N GLY A 42 20.06 16.56 14.39
CA GLY A 42 19.62 16.57 15.79
C GLY A 42 19.33 15.19 16.35
N ASP A 43 20.34 14.51 16.89
CA ASP A 43 20.13 13.45 17.89
C ASP A 43 21.43 13.26 18.68
N GLY A 44 21.43 13.76 19.92
CA GLY A 44 22.51 13.54 20.88
C GLY A 44 22.70 12.05 21.21
N PRO A 45 23.79 11.71 21.92
CA PRO A 45 24.15 10.33 22.19
C PRO A 45 23.32 9.79 23.36
N ASP A 46 22.20 9.13 23.07
CA ASP A 46 21.39 8.50 24.12
C ASP A 46 21.74 7.02 24.27
N GLY A 47 22.53 6.75 25.31
CA GLY A 47 22.20 5.77 26.36
C GLY A 47 22.07 4.30 25.96
N ALA A 48 23.13 3.54 26.21
CA ALA A 48 23.04 2.09 26.37
C ALA A 48 22.23 1.78 27.63
N GLY A 49 20.97 1.35 27.45
CA GLY A 49 20.15 0.73 28.48
C GLY A 49 19.86 -0.71 28.09
N ALA A 50 20.74 -1.62 28.50
CA ALA A 50 20.45 -3.05 28.55
C ALA A 50 19.72 -3.34 29.87
N GLY A 51 18.66 -4.15 29.82
CA GLY A 51 17.97 -4.70 30.98
C GLY A 51 17.20 -5.97 30.58
N PRO A 52 17.09 -6.98 31.48
CA PRO A 52 17.25 -8.38 31.11
C PRO A 52 15.93 -9.17 30.97
N ASP A 53 16.12 -10.44 30.62
CA ASP A 53 15.17 -11.51 30.37
C ASP A 53 14.09 -11.70 31.45
N GLY A 54 12.92 -12.17 31.01
CA GLY A 54 11.84 -12.65 31.87
C GLY A 54 11.05 -13.76 31.17
N ALA A 55 11.34 -15.01 31.55
CA ALA A 55 10.57 -16.20 31.21
C ALA A 55 9.24 -16.24 31.98
N GLY A 56 8.21 -16.85 31.40
CA GLY A 56 6.93 -17.13 32.06
C GLY A 56 6.02 -17.99 31.20
N ASP A 57 5.60 -19.11 31.77
CA ASP A 57 4.98 -20.32 31.22
C ASP A 57 3.69 -20.20 30.39
N ALA A 58 3.49 -21.24 29.57
CA ALA A 58 2.24 -21.63 28.91
C ALA A 58 1.26 -22.33 29.87
N PRO A 59 -0.01 -22.52 29.42
CA PRO A 59 -0.50 -23.89 29.39
C PRO A 59 -1.26 -24.28 28.11
N ASP A 60 -1.28 -25.59 27.88
CA ASP A 60 -1.92 -26.36 26.80
C ASP A 60 -3.47 -26.33 26.77
N ASP A 61 -4.01 -26.23 25.54
CA ASP A 61 -5.09 -26.94 24.79
C ASP A 61 -6.25 -27.70 25.54
N PRO A 62 -7.39 -28.15 24.91
CA PRO A 62 -7.73 -28.16 23.48
C PRO A 62 -9.20 -27.85 23.05
N GLY A 63 -9.38 -27.62 21.74
CA GLY A 63 -10.42 -28.36 20.98
C GLY A 63 -11.49 -27.61 20.18
N ALA A 64 -11.59 -28.01 18.90
CA ALA A 64 -12.79 -28.14 18.04
C ALA A 64 -13.27 -26.97 17.15
N GLY A 65 -13.08 -27.12 15.83
CA GLY A 65 -14.05 -26.69 14.79
C GLY A 65 -15.20 -27.72 14.64
N PRO A 66 -16.07 -27.69 13.61
CA PRO A 66 -15.80 -27.19 12.24
C PRO A 66 -17.01 -26.50 11.52
N ASP A 67 -16.87 -26.31 10.20
CA ASP A 67 -17.88 -26.04 9.15
C ASP A 67 -18.45 -24.59 9.06
N GLY A 68 -18.64 -23.93 7.92
CA GLY A 68 -18.65 -24.32 6.51
C GLY A 68 -19.64 -23.38 5.76
N ALA A 69 -19.54 -23.33 4.43
CA ALA A 69 -20.46 -22.73 3.47
C ALA A 69 -20.32 -21.22 3.15
N GLY A 70 -20.02 -20.98 1.88
CA GLY A 70 -19.98 -19.65 1.26
C GLY A 70 -21.33 -19.19 0.73
N ALA A 71 -21.35 -17.95 0.25
CA ALA A 71 -22.38 -17.42 -0.65
C ALA A 71 -21.86 -16.13 -1.33
N GLY A 72 -21.55 -16.22 -2.62
CA GLY A 72 -22.03 -15.18 -3.55
C GLY A 72 -23.49 -15.50 -3.89
N PRO A 73 -24.29 -14.58 -4.46
CA PRO A 73 -23.94 -13.88 -5.71
C PRO A 73 -24.48 -12.43 -5.87
N GLY A 74 -23.99 -11.73 -6.91
CA GLY A 74 -24.70 -10.66 -7.68
C GLY A 74 -24.87 -9.29 -7.00
N GLY A 75 -24.71 -8.13 -7.64
CA GLY A 75 -24.49 -7.76 -9.03
C GLY A 75 -24.55 -6.22 -9.14
N ALA A 76 -24.21 -5.70 -10.34
CA ALA A 76 -24.36 -4.33 -10.84
C ALA A 76 -23.31 -3.26 -10.43
N GLY A 77 -22.37 -2.99 -11.34
CA GLY A 77 -21.95 -1.60 -11.65
C GLY A 77 -20.56 -1.10 -11.25
N ASP A 78 -19.67 -1.92 -10.70
CA ASP A 78 -18.39 -1.45 -10.12
C ASP A 78 -17.20 -2.02 -10.92
N GLU A 79 -16.44 -1.19 -11.64
CA GLU A 79 -15.15 -1.63 -12.18
C GLU A 79 -14.27 -2.05 -10.98
N PRO A 80 -13.70 -3.26 -10.95
CA PRO A 80 -13.00 -3.75 -9.78
C PRO A 80 -11.82 -2.83 -9.49
N GLY A 81 -11.81 -2.27 -8.26
CA GLY A 81 -10.73 -1.43 -7.75
C GLY A 81 -9.36 -2.09 -7.89
N PHE A 82 -8.30 -1.29 -7.86
CA PHE A 82 -6.92 -1.75 -8.02
C PHE A 82 -6.27 -2.01 -6.66
N ARG A 83 -5.66 -3.19 -6.47
CA ARG A 83 -5.03 -3.57 -5.19
C ARG A 83 -3.50 -3.59 -5.25
N ILE A 84 -2.88 -2.79 -4.39
CA ILE A 84 -1.43 -2.75 -4.15
C ILE A 84 -1.12 -3.53 -2.87
N LEU A 85 -0.28 -4.56 -2.97
CA LEU A 85 0.17 -5.39 -1.85
C LEU A 85 1.66 -5.19 -1.60
N TYR A 86 2.01 -4.73 -0.39
CA TYR A 86 3.39 -4.66 0.07
C TYR A 86 3.79 -5.90 0.88
N VAL A 87 4.96 -6.48 0.61
CA VAL A 87 5.41 -7.72 1.26
C VAL A 87 6.80 -7.59 1.88
N CYS A 88 6.96 -8.06 3.11
CA CYS A 88 8.26 -8.29 3.73
C CYS A 88 8.21 -9.56 4.62
N THR A 89 9.13 -9.75 5.56
CA THR A 89 9.18 -10.96 6.38
C THR A 89 8.08 -10.97 7.44
N GLY A 90 8.19 -10.12 8.47
CA GLY A 90 7.27 -10.14 9.62
C GLY A 90 6.06 -9.19 9.53
N ASN A 91 5.93 -8.39 8.46
CA ASN A 91 4.94 -7.30 8.36
C ASN A 91 4.99 -6.29 9.54
N LEU A 92 6.19 -5.93 10.01
CA LEU A 92 6.39 -5.00 11.13
C LEU A 92 7.19 -3.74 10.78
N CYS A 93 7.99 -3.77 9.71
CA CYS A 93 8.94 -2.71 9.38
C CYS A 93 8.76 -2.18 7.94
N ARG A 94 9.25 -2.92 6.94
CA ARG A 94 9.38 -2.45 5.56
C ARG A 94 8.03 -2.34 4.85
N SER A 95 7.23 -3.41 4.84
CA SER A 95 5.92 -3.40 4.16
C SER A 95 4.87 -2.50 4.82
N PRO A 96 4.75 -2.41 6.17
CA PRO A 96 3.83 -1.46 6.79
C PRO A 96 4.21 0.00 6.54
N LEU A 97 5.51 0.32 6.57
CA LEU A 97 5.97 1.68 6.28
C LEU A 97 5.61 2.08 4.84
N ALA A 98 5.85 1.20 3.87
CA ALA A 98 5.51 1.46 2.47
C ALA A 98 3.99 1.61 2.25
N GLU A 99 3.18 0.75 2.87
CA GLU A 99 1.71 0.82 2.82
C GLU A 99 1.21 2.16 3.36
N ARG A 100 1.66 2.55 4.57
CA ARG A 100 1.17 3.74 5.25
C ARG A 100 1.62 5.04 4.59
N LEU A 101 2.83 5.08 4.03
CA LEU A 101 3.25 6.20 3.20
C LEU A 101 2.39 6.33 1.94
N THR A 102 2.14 5.21 1.26
CA THR A 102 1.31 5.19 0.06
C THR A 102 -0.11 5.64 0.34
N ARG A 103 -0.72 5.17 1.44
CA ARG A 103 -2.03 5.63 1.91
C ARG A 103 -2.06 7.13 2.22
N SER A 104 -1.03 7.63 2.89
CA SER A 104 -0.92 9.07 3.21
C SER A 104 -0.91 9.92 1.93
N VAL A 105 -0.19 9.48 0.90
CA VAL A 105 -0.11 10.21 -0.38
C VAL A 105 -1.37 10.08 -1.23
N LEU A 106 -1.98 8.89 -1.30
CA LEU A 106 -3.20 8.67 -2.08
C LEU A 106 -4.44 9.31 -1.42
N GLY A 107 -4.41 9.53 -0.10
CA GLY A 107 -5.58 10.00 0.63
C GLY A 107 -6.77 9.05 0.52
N PRO A 108 -8.01 9.55 0.67
CA PRO A 108 -9.20 8.73 0.51
C PRO A 108 -9.46 8.45 -0.99
N CYS A 109 -8.82 7.41 -1.53
CA CYS A 109 -9.08 6.89 -2.88
C CYS A 109 -9.60 5.44 -2.83
N PRO A 110 -10.92 5.22 -2.74
CA PRO A 110 -11.51 3.88 -2.63
C PRO A 110 -11.13 2.95 -3.80
N ALA A 111 -10.91 3.54 -4.98
CA ALA A 111 -10.53 2.83 -6.19
C ALA A 111 -9.12 2.20 -6.12
N LEU A 112 -8.25 2.66 -5.22
CA LEU A 112 -6.88 2.16 -5.05
C LEU A 112 -6.73 1.59 -3.63
N GLN A 113 -6.89 0.29 -3.48
CA GLN A 113 -6.73 -0.39 -2.21
C GLN A 113 -5.26 -0.69 -1.93
N VAL A 114 -4.74 -0.15 -0.83
CA VAL A 114 -3.36 -0.38 -0.40
C VAL A 114 -3.37 -1.29 0.82
N ILE A 115 -2.61 -2.38 0.80
CA ILE A 115 -2.45 -3.33 1.91
C ILE A 115 -1.00 -3.81 2.01
N SER A 116 -0.64 -4.38 3.16
CA SER A 116 0.64 -5.08 3.35
C SER A 116 0.44 -6.41 4.06
N ALA A 117 1.39 -7.31 3.87
CA ALA A 117 1.47 -8.60 4.55
C ALA A 117 2.93 -9.02 4.75
N GLY A 118 3.13 -10.16 5.41
CA GLY A 118 4.46 -10.73 5.60
C GLY A 118 4.51 -12.24 5.47
N THR A 119 5.59 -12.74 4.89
CA THR A 119 5.77 -14.16 4.55
C THR A 119 5.92 -15.05 5.78
N GLN A 120 6.34 -14.48 6.90
CA GLN A 120 6.45 -15.12 8.21
C GLN A 120 5.84 -14.21 9.30
N ALA A 121 4.78 -13.48 8.97
CA ALA A 121 4.16 -12.58 9.93
C ALA A 121 3.27 -13.33 10.91
N GLU A 122 3.44 -13.02 12.19
CA GLU A 122 2.46 -13.29 13.23
C GLU A 122 1.35 -12.22 13.15
N PRO A 123 0.08 -12.57 12.93
CA PRO A 123 -1.01 -11.60 12.88
C PRO A 123 -1.24 -10.84 14.19
N GLY A 124 -1.79 -9.63 14.09
CA GLY A 124 -2.22 -8.84 15.27
C GLY A 124 -1.12 -8.05 15.98
N ARG A 125 0.13 -8.15 15.52
CA ARG A 125 1.25 -7.37 16.07
C ARG A 125 1.20 -5.93 15.56
N GLN A 126 1.60 -4.99 16.42
CA GLN A 126 1.78 -3.59 16.04
C GLN A 126 3.06 -3.40 15.22
N MET A 127 3.11 -2.30 14.47
CA MET A 127 4.31 -1.90 13.74
C MET A 127 5.48 -1.67 14.71
N ALA A 128 6.70 -2.05 14.33
CA ALA A 128 7.86 -1.89 15.21
C ALA A 128 8.06 -0.41 15.57
N GLU A 129 8.27 -0.12 16.86
CA GLU A 129 8.25 1.26 17.39
C GLU A 129 9.25 2.20 16.68
N ARG A 130 10.45 1.70 16.34
CA ARG A 130 11.44 2.49 15.59
C ARG A 130 10.96 2.81 14.17
N THR A 131 10.30 1.86 13.49
CA THR A 131 9.65 2.08 12.20
C THR A 131 8.52 3.10 12.34
N ARG A 132 7.73 3.01 13.42
CA ARG A 132 6.63 3.94 13.72
C ARG A 132 7.10 5.39 13.78
N ARG A 133 8.19 5.64 14.49
CA ARG A 133 8.81 6.97 14.56
C ARG A 133 9.33 7.46 13.21
N VAL A 134 9.89 6.57 12.39
CA VAL A 134 10.32 6.93 11.03
C VAL A 134 9.13 7.27 10.14
N LEU A 135 8.04 6.50 10.21
CA LEU A 135 6.82 6.75 9.45
C LEU A 135 6.22 8.13 9.76
N VAL A 136 6.08 8.47 11.05
CA VAL A 136 5.56 9.78 11.49
C VAL A 136 6.41 10.93 10.95
N ARG A 137 7.74 10.81 11.02
CA ARG A 137 8.67 11.81 10.48
C ARG A 137 8.56 11.98 8.97
N LEU A 138 8.15 10.93 8.25
CA LEU A 138 7.93 10.95 6.81
C LEU A 138 6.49 11.39 6.44
N GLY A 139 5.67 11.79 7.42
CA GLY A 139 4.30 12.28 7.19
C GLY A 139 3.24 11.17 7.07
N GLY A 140 3.53 9.95 7.52
CA GLY A 140 2.55 8.86 7.56
C GLY A 140 1.92 8.66 8.93
N ASP A 141 0.75 8.03 8.94
CA ASP A 141 0.01 7.68 10.16
C ASP A 141 0.13 6.17 10.48
N PRO A 142 0.65 5.79 11.67
CA PRO A 142 0.69 4.40 12.12
C PRO A 142 -0.65 3.86 12.67
N GLY A 143 -1.66 4.71 12.86
CA GLY A 143 -2.92 4.40 13.51
C GLY A 143 -3.65 3.17 12.93
N GLY A 144 -4.16 2.32 13.81
CA GLY A 144 -4.96 1.14 13.43
C GLY A 144 -4.22 0.10 12.60
N PHE A 145 -2.88 0.09 12.59
CA PHE A 145 -2.11 -0.95 11.93
C PHE A 145 -2.04 -2.22 12.78
N VAL A 146 -2.31 -3.36 12.13
CA VAL A 146 -2.05 -4.70 12.65
C VAL A 146 -1.40 -5.53 11.56
N SER A 147 -0.40 -6.31 11.93
CA SER A 147 0.28 -7.24 11.03
C SER A 147 -0.66 -8.34 10.54
N ARG A 148 -0.36 -8.89 9.36
CA ARG A 148 -1.04 -10.05 8.78
C ARG A 148 -0.08 -10.94 7.99
N SER A 149 -0.38 -12.22 7.97
CA SER A 149 0.34 -13.21 7.17
C SER A 149 0.02 -13.05 5.69
N LEU A 150 1.02 -13.30 4.84
CA LEU A 150 0.83 -13.39 3.40
C LEU A 150 0.09 -14.69 3.07
N THR A 151 -0.92 -14.61 2.21
CA THR A 151 -1.67 -15.77 1.73
C THR A 151 -1.73 -15.77 0.21
N SER A 152 -2.02 -16.93 -0.39
CA SER A 152 -2.22 -17.06 -1.84
C SER A 152 -3.42 -16.25 -2.33
N GLU A 153 -4.46 -16.05 -1.51
CA GLU A 153 -5.62 -15.23 -1.84
C GLU A 153 -5.26 -13.74 -1.91
N LEU A 154 -4.45 -13.26 -0.97
CA LEU A 154 -3.93 -11.88 -1.02
C LEU A 154 -3.09 -11.66 -2.28
N LEU A 155 -2.26 -12.65 -2.62
CA LEU A 155 -1.45 -12.60 -3.84
C LEU A 155 -2.33 -12.64 -5.09
N ALA A 156 -3.32 -13.53 -5.16
CA ALA A 156 -4.22 -13.68 -6.30
C ALA A 156 -5.02 -12.40 -6.56
N ALA A 157 -5.50 -11.75 -5.50
CA ALA A 157 -6.33 -10.56 -5.60
C ALA A 157 -5.55 -9.24 -5.77
N ALA A 158 -4.21 -9.24 -5.66
CA ALA A 158 -3.42 -8.03 -5.87
C ALA A 158 -3.21 -7.75 -7.36
N ASP A 159 -3.34 -6.51 -7.81
CA ASP A 159 -2.96 -6.11 -9.17
C ASP A 159 -1.48 -5.72 -9.27
N LEU A 160 -0.88 -5.33 -8.14
CA LEU A 160 0.52 -4.99 -8.00
C LEU A 160 1.07 -5.54 -6.68
N VAL A 161 2.18 -6.28 -6.73
CA VAL A 161 2.89 -6.78 -5.55
C VAL A 161 4.26 -6.10 -5.46
N LEU A 162 4.53 -5.42 -4.36
CA LEU A 162 5.78 -4.70 -4.10
C LEU A 162 6.49 -5.27 -2.88
N THR A 163 7.60 -5.96 -3.11
CA THR A 163 8.32 -6.70 -2.07
C THR A 163 9.52 -5.92 -1.55
N ALA A 164 9.90 -6.18 -0.30
CA ALA A 164 11.06 -5.55 0.32
C ALA A 164 12.39 -6.03 -0.29
N THR A 165 12.45 -7.30 -0.71
CA THR A 165 13.64 -7.91 -1.33
C THR A 165 13.25 -8.85 -2.47
N THR A 166 14.25 -9.27 -3.23
CA THR A 166 14.19 -10.28 -4.29
C THR A 166 13.77 -11.64 -3.74
N GLU A 167 14.19 -12.04 -2.54
CA GLU A 167 13.71 -13.30 -1.92
C GLU A 167 12.20 -13.24 -1.64
N HIS A 168 11.70 -12.15 -1.05
CA HIS A 168 10.26 -11.98 -0.84
C HIS A 168 9.46 -12.00 -2.16
N ARG A 169 10.07 -11.51 -3.26
CA ARG A 169 9.48 -11.60 -4.60
C ARG A 169 9.41 -13.06 -5.06
N ALA A 170 10.49 -13.82 -4.88
CA ALA A 170 10.52 -15.24 -5.19
C ALA A 170 9.49 -16.03 -4.38
N GLU A 171 9.38 -15.78 -3.07
CA GLU A 171 8.36 -16.38 -2.19
C GLU A 171 6.94 -16.03 -2.65
N SER A 172 6.69 -14.76 -3.03
CA SER A 172 5.39 -14.33 -3.55
C SER A 172 5.03 -15.02 -4.86
N VAL A 173 6.00 -15.22 -5.75
CA VAL A 173 5.80 -15.94 -7.02
C VAL A 173 5.62 -17.44 -6.77
N ALA A 174 6.34 -18.04 -5.83
CA ALA A 174 6.16 -19.44 -5.46
C ALA A 174 4.76 -19.69 -4.88
N GLY A 175 4.25 -18.77 -4.04
CA GLY A 175 2.90 -18.86 -3.46
C GLY A 175 1.77 -18.60 -4.46
N HIS A 176 2.03 -17.84 -5.53
CA HIS A 176 1.08 -17.61 -6.62
C HIS A 176 1.81 -17.29 -7.94
N PRO A 177 2.15 -18.30 -8.77
CA PRO A 177 2.97 -18.10 -9.98
C PRO A 177 2.51 -16.99 -10.94
N PRO A 178 1.20 -16.74 -11.17
CA PRO A 178 0.75 -15.63 -12.00
C PRO A 178 1.22 -14.24 -11.53
N ALA A 179 1.56 -14.09 -10.25
CA ALA A 179 2.09 -12.84 -9.70
C ALA A 179 3.42 -12.41 -10.33
N ALA A 180 4.18 -13.31 -10.99
CA ALA A 180 5.48 -12.99 -11.61
C ALA A 180 5.43 -11.78 -12.55
N THR A 181 4.28 -11.56 -13.20
CA THR A 181 4.06 -10.47 -14.15
C THR A 181 3.82 -9.11 -13.50
N ARG A 182 3.46 -9.10 -12.22
CA ARG A 182 3.05 -7.92 -11.44
C ARG A 182 3.76 -7.79 -10.09
N ALA A 183 4.74 -8.64 -9.81
CA ALA A 183 5.55 -8.62 -8.61
C ALA A 183 6.93 -8.00 -8.89
N PHE A 184 7.28 -6.97 -8.13
CA PHE A 184 8.55 -6.24 -8.22
C PHE A 184 9.10 -6.01 -6.81
N THR A 185 10.39 -5.73 -6.67
CA THR A 185 10.83 -5.11 -5.42
C THR A 185 10.41 -3.64 -5.38
N ILE A 186 10.24 -3.06 -4.19
CA ILE A 186 9.90 -1.63 -4.03
C ILE A 186 10.95 -0.77 -4.74
N ALA A 187 12.24 -1.10 -4.59
CA ALA A 187 13.31 -0.31 -5.19
C ALA A 187 13.37 -0.47 -6.71
N GLU A 188 13.22 -1.69 -7.22
CA GLU A 188 13.14 -1.97 -8.65
C GLU A 188 11.99 -1.20 -9.30
N PHE A 189 10.78 -1.30 -8.74
CA PHE A 189 9.61 -0.59 -9.27
C PHE A 189 9.84 0.91 -9.35
N GLY A 190 10.46 1.50 -8.32
CA GLY A 190 10.81 2.91 -8.28
C GLY A 190 11.84 3.34 -9.34
N VAL A 191 12.83 2.50 -9.65
CA VAL A 191 13.81 2.76 -10.71
C VAL A 191 13.16 2.64 -12.09
N LEU A 192 12.38 1.59 -12.33
CA LEU A 192 11.70 1.39 -13.60
C LEU A 192 10.67 2.49 -13.87
N ALA A 193 9.92 2.93 -12.86
CA ALA A 193 8.95 4.02 -12.98
C ALA A 193 9.57 5.37 -13.37
N GLN A 194 10.86 5.60 -13.08
CA GLN A 194 11.58 6.80 -13.53
C GLN A 194 11.85 6.79 -15.04
N ALA A 195 11.95 5.61 -15.64
CA ALA A 195 12.16 5.45 -17.08
C ALA A 195 10.84 5.41 -17.87
N VAL A 196 9.68 5.42 -17.20
CA VAL A 196 8.38 5.47 -17.87
C VAL A 196 8.14 6.87 -18.45
N PRO A 197 7.85 6.99 -19.76
CA PRO A 197 7.50 8.28 -20.36
C PRO A 197 6.26 8.89 -19.70
N ALA A 198 6.30 10.17 -19.33
CA ALA A 198 5.21 10.81 -18.56
C ALA A 198 3.82 10.68 -19.23
N GLY A 199 3.75 10.78 -20.56
CA GLY A 199 2.51 10.62 -21.33
C GLY A 199 1.96 9.19 -21.39
N ALA A 200 2.79 8.18 -21.08
CA ALA A 200 2.40 6.77 -21.13
C ALA A 200 1.45 6.38 -19.99
N VAL A 201 1.42 7.16 -18.91
CA VAL A 201 0.52 6.93 -17.76
C VAL A 201 -0.43 8.11 -17.58
N GLY A 202 0.07 9.34 -17.76
CA GLY A 202 -0.66 10.56 -17.49
C GLY A 202 -1.98 10.72 -18.24
N ARG A 203 -2.16 10.09 -19.42
CA ARG A 203 -3.36 10.24 -20.27
C ARG A 203 -4.68 9.69 -19.67
N HIS A 204 -4.61 8.80 -18.69
CA HIS A 204 -5.82 8.15 -18.14
C HIS A 204 -6.35 8.97 -16.99
N GLU A 205 -7.57 9.48 -17.03
CA GLU A 205 -8.17 10.19 -15.88
C GLU A 205 -8.51 9.23 -14.73
N ASP A 206 -9.06 8.06 -15.08
CA ASP A 206 -9.43 7.02 -14.12
C ASP A 206 -8.19 6.45 -13.38
N PRO A 207 -8.15 6.49 -12.04
CA PRO A 207 -7.01 6.03 -11.25
C PRO A 207 -6.69 4.55 -11.45
N VAL A 208 -7.69 3.69 -11.68
CA VAL A 208 -7.48 2.24 -11.87
C VAL A 208 -6.80 1.98 -13.21
N ARG A 209 -7.28 2.55 -14.31
CA ARG A 209 -6.63 2.49 -15.63
C ARG A 209 -5.23 3.07 -15.60
N ARG A 210 -5.03 4.17 -14.87
CA ARG A 210 -3.70 4.78 -14.66
C ARG A 210 -2.75 3.81 -13.94
N ALA A 211 -3.19 3.16 -12.88
CA ALA A 211 -2.39 2.18 -12.14
C ALA A 211 -2.05 0.95 -12.99
N ARG A 212 -3.02 0.41 -13.75
CA ARG A 212 -2.80 -0.71 -14.69
C ARG A 212 -1.82 -0.33 -15.79
N ALA A 213 -1.95 0.87 -16.36
CA ALA A 213 -1.01 1.39 -17.35
C ALA A 213 0.42 1.50 -16.78
N LEU A 214 0.58 2.06 -15.58
CA LEU A 214 1.89 2.14 -14.92
C LEU A 214 2.54 0.77 -14.75
N VAL A 215 1.79 -0.23 -14.29
CA VAL A 215 2.33 -1.61 -14.15
C VAL A 215 2.74 -2.19 -15.49
N ALA A 216 1.94 -1.97 -16.55
CA ALA A 216 2.27 -2.45 -17.89
C ALA A 216 3.56 -1.81 -18.44
N GLU A 217 3.71 -0.49 -18.31
CA GLU A 217 4.91 0.24 -18.74
C GLU A 217 6.15 -0.19 -17.95
N VAL A 218 6.03 -0.28 -16.63
CA VAL A 218 7.14 -0.74 -15.76
C VAL A 218 7.54 -2.18 -16.08
N ARG A 219 6.57 -3.06 -16.35
CA ARG A 219 6.84 -4.45 -16.77
C ARG A 219 7.62 -4.50 -18.09
N ALA A 220 7.26 -3.67 -19.06
CA ALA A 220 7.92 -3.64 -20.37
C ALA A 220 9.40 -3.22 -20.28
N LEU A 221 9.77 -2.46 -19.25
CA LEU A 221 11.14 -2.02 -19.00
C LEU A 221 11.99 -3.06 -18.24
N ARG A 222 11.38 -4.14 -17.74
CA ARG A 222 12.10 -5.19 -17.03
C ARG A 222 13.09 -5.88 -17.98
N GLY A 223 14.36 -5.94 -17.57
CA GLY A 223 15.46 -6.48 -18.40
C GLY A 223 16.10 -5.47 -19.36
N LEU A 224 15.48 -4.30 -19.57
CA LEU A 224 16.05 -3.20 -20.36
C LEU A 224 16.74 -2.15 -19.49
N VAL A 225 16.21 -1.93 -18.28
CA VAL A 225 16.77 -0.99 -17.31
C VAL A 225 17.48 -1.77 -16.20
N HIS A 226 18.76 -1.44 -15.98
CA HIS A 226 19.56 -2.06 -14.94
C HIS A 226 19.18 -1.53 -13.55
N VAL A 227 19.02 -2.44 -12.58
CA VAL A 227 18.75 -2.13 -11.17
C VAL A 227 19.84 -2.76 -10.31
N ASP A 228 20.82 -1.95 -9.92
CA ASP A 228 21.99 -2.39 -9.15
C ASP A 228 21.61 -2.93 -7.76
N ARG A 229 20.79 -2.18 -7.02
CA ARG A 229 20.35 -2.55 -5.66
C ARG A 229 18.83 -2.67 -5.61
N PRO A 230 18.25 -3.86 -5.84
CA PRO A 230 16.80 -4.06 -5.75
C PRO A 230 16.31 -4.23 -4.30
N ASP A 231 17.19 -4.58 -3.35
CA ASP A 231 16.77 -5.02 -2.02
C ASP A 231 16.90 -3.97 -0.94
N ILE A 232 15.84 -3.79 -0.16
CA ILE A 232 15.81 -2.90 1.01
C ILE A 232 16.27 -3.70 2.24
N PRO A 233 17.44 -3.38 2.82
CA PRO A 233 17.99 -4.10 3.96
C PRO A 233 17.00 -4.15 5.12
N ASP A 234 16.97 -5.26 5.85
CA ASP A 234 16.04 -5.43 6.97
C ASP A 234 16.48 -4.61 8.19
N PRO A 235 15.68 -3.63 8.66
CA PRO A 235 15.99 -2.89 9.86
C PRO A 235 15.57 -3.62 11.15
N TYR A 236 14.84 -4.73 11.09
CA TYR A 236 14.31 -5.40 12.28
C TYR A 236 15.43 -5.79 13.27
N GLY A 237 15.23 -5.48 14.56
CA GLY A 237 16.25 -5.67 15.60
C GLY A 237 17.50 -4.78 15.47
N ARG A 238 17.57 -3.89 14.48
CA ARG A 238 18.75 -3.04 14.23
C ARG A 238 18.59 -1.61 14.79
N SER A 239 19.64 -0.83 14.62
CA SER A 239 19.77 0.54 15.12
C SER A 239 18.72 1.51 14.56
N ARG A 240 18.58 2.69 15.19
CA ARG A 240 17.73 3.78 14.67
C ARG A 240 18.17 4.22 13.26
N LEU A 241 19.48 4.23 12.99
CA LEU A 241 20.03 4.58 11.68
C LEU A 241 19.62 3.59 10.59
N ALA A 242 19.59 2.29 10.90
CA ALA A 242 19.12 1.26 9.97
C ALA A 242 17.65 1.48 9.59
N HIS A 243 16.78 1.77 10.58
CA HIS A 243 15.37 2.10 10.33
C HIS A 243 15.21 3.36 9.47
N ARG A 244 15.98 4.42 9.77
CA ARG A 244 15.99 5.64 8.95
C ARG A 244 16.44 5.37 7.52
N ALA A 245 17.50 4.58 7.33
CA ALA A 245 18.02 4.24 6.02
C ALA A 245 16.99 3.45 5.19
N ALA A 246 16.33 2.44 5.79
CA ALA A 246 15.26 1.70 5.16
C ALA A 246 14.07 2.61 4.79
N GLY A 247 13.61 3.46 5.72
CA GLY A 247 12.52 4.40 5.47
C GLY A 247 12.83 5.40 4.35
N ARG A 248 14.03 5.98 4.34
CA ARG A 248 14.48 6.89 3.26
C ARG A 248 14.51 6.20 1.90
N ARG A 249 14.96 4.94 1.88
CA ARG A 249 15.00 4.17 0.62
C ARG A 249 13.59 3.90 0.10
N ILE A 250 12.68 3.44 0.97
CA ILE A 250 11.26 3.23 0.62
C ILE A 250 10.65 4.53 0.09
N ALA A 251 10.80 5.64 0.83
CA ALA A 251 10.27 6.95 0.46
C ALA A 251 10.77 7.41 -0.93
N ARG A 252 12.09 7.31 -1.19
CA ARG A 252 12.66 7.65 -2.51
C ARG A 252 12.14 6.75 -3.63
N SER A 253 12.04 5.44 -3.38
CA SER A 253 11.56 4.48 -4.37
C SER A 253 10.09 4.68 -4.72
N LEU A 254 9.28 5.18 -3.79
CA LEU A 254 7.85 5.43 -4.03
C LEU A 254 7.57 6.82 -4.62
N ALA A 255 8.50 7.77 -4.55
CA ALA A 255 8.26 9.16 -4.95
C ALA A 255 7.71 9.29 -6.39
N VAL A 256 8.35 8.66 -7.37
CA VAL A 256 7.92 8.72 -8.78
C VAL A 256 6.68 7.88 -9.05
N PRO A 257 6.60 6.60 -8.62
CA PRO A 257 5.36 5.82 -8.71
C PRO A 257 4.13 6.55 -8.19
N LEU A 258 4.19 7.14 -7.00
CA LEU A 258 3.06 7.82 -6.39
C LEU A 258 2.71 9.11 -7.13
N ARG A 259 3.71 9.84 -7.67
CA ARG A 259 3.46 10.97 -8.56
C ARG A 259 2.68 10.54 -9.80
N LEU A 260 3.11 9.46 -10.45
CA LEU A 260 2.44 8.92 -11.65
C LEU A 260 1.04 8.40 -11.36
N LEU A 261 0.76 7.91 -10.15
CA LEU A 261 -0.57 7.46 -9.73
C LEU A 261 -1.53 8.61 -9.39
N THR A 262 -1.02 9.76 -8.95
CA THR A 262 -1.84 10.88 -8.45
C THR A 262 -2.00 12.04 -9.44
N HIS A 263 -1.04 12.23 -10.34
CA HIS A 263 -1.07 13.35 -11.28
C HIS A 263 -1.99 13.04 -12.47
N SER A 264 -3.08 13.78 -12.57
CA SER A 264 -3.89 13.86 -13.81
C SER A 264 -3.15 14.62 -14.90
N PRO A 265 -3.43 14.33 -16.19
CA PRO A 265 -2.86 15.13 -17.26
C PRO A 265 -3.41 16.56 -17.12
N ALA A 266 -2.57 17.57 -17.40
CA ALA A 266 -3.08 18.92 -17.54
C ALA A 266 -4.12 18.96 -18.68
N PRO A 267 -5.20 19.75 -18.55
CA PRO A 267 -6.20 19.90 -19.60
C PRO A 267 -5.61 20.51 -20.88
#